data_AF-A0A7X9AEX0-F1
#
_entry.id   AF-A0A7X9AEX0-F1
#
_cell.length_a   1.000
_cell.length_b   1.000
_cell.length_c   1.000
_cell.angle_alpha   90.00
_cell.angle_beta   90.00
_cell.angle_gamma   90.00
#
_symmetry.space_group_name_H-M   'P 1'
#
loop_
_entity.id
_entity.type
_entity.pdbx_description
1 polymer ?
#
loop_
_entity_poly.entity_id
_entity_poly.type
_entity_poly.pdbx_seq_one_letter_code
_entity_poly.pdbx_strand_id
1 'polypeptide(L)'
;MILGRVIGSLWATAQHPSFDSVRLVLVVPEDALTGEMGGLTVLAVDTVGSGPGDMVLVVYEGSSSRQVLADPRTPAEAVVVGIVDRLDIQSPGAPVPVSTSGAQDEAPCATKAVSRRARRASRPPG
;
A
#
# COMPACT_ATOMS: atom_id res chain seq x y z
N MET A 1 -1.82 -13.96 5.62
CA MET A 1 -1.46 -12.55 5.40
C MET A 1 -2.56 -11.67 5.98
N ILE A 2 -2.23 -10.47 6.43
CA ILE A 2 -3.19 -9.46 6.88
C ILE A 2 -2.87 -8.08 6.30
N LEU A 3 -3.90 -7.25 6.15
CA LEU A 3 -3.75 -5.82 5.95
C LEU A 3 -3.58 -5.13 7.30
N GLY A 4 -2.69 -4.16 7.39
CA GLY A 4 -2.56 -3.36 8.61
C GLY A 4 -1.87 -2.04 8.37
N ARG A 5 -1.84 -1.22 9.42
CA ARG A 5 -1.19 0.07 9.45
C ARG A 5 0.00 0.05 10.39
N VAL A 6 1.13 0.57 9.93
CA VAL A 6 2.31 0.76 10.77
C VAL A 6 2.04 1.89 11.75
N ILE A 7 2.12 1.61 13.05
CA ILE A 7 1.92 2.60 14.10
C ILE A 7 3.25 3.09 14.70
N GLY A 8 4.35 2.40 14.43
CA GLY A 8 5.65 2.78 14.95
C GLY A 8 6.75 1.76 14.67
N SER A 9 7.93 2.06 15.19
CA SER A 9 9.10 1.18 15.13
C SER A 9 9.51 0.75 16.53
N LEU A 10 10.05 -0.46 16.65
CA LEU A 10 10.53 -1.04 17.89
C LEU A 10 12.03 -1.34 17.77
N TRP A 11 12.75 -1.17 18.88
CA TRP A 11 14.16 -1.54 19.00
C TRP A 11 14.39 -2.13 20.37
N ALA A 12 15.28 -3.12 20.45
CA ALA A 12 15.63 -3.79 21.70
C ALA A 12 17.16 -3.91 21.79
N THR A 13 17.72 -3.49 22.93
CA THR A 13 19.17 -3.58 23.18
C THR A 13 19.63 -5.00 23.48
N ALA A 14 18.74 -5.85 23.98
CA ALA A 14 18.96 -7.27 24.17
C ALA A 14 17.92 -8.06 23.36
N GLN A 15 18.36 -8.65 22.25
CA GLN A 15 17.52 -9.39 21.32
C GLN A 15 18.27 -10.58 20.72
N HIS A 16 17.54 -11.45 20.02
CA HIS A 16 18.18 -12.54 19.28
C HIS A 16 19.06 -11.97 18.16
N PRO A 17 20.30 -12.46 17.93
CA PRO A 17 21.24 -11.87 16.97
C PRO A 17 20.71 -11.72 15.54
N SER A 18 19.75 -12.57 15.13
CA SER A 18 19.10 -12.47 13.80
C SER A 18 18.33 -11.16 13.60
N PHE A 19 18.06 -10.40 14.66
CA PHE A 19 17.38 -9.10 14.59
C PHE A 19 18.33 -7.89 14.51
N ASP A 20 19.64 -8.09 14.61
CA ASP A 20 20.59 -6.97 14.70
C ASP A 20 20.69 -6.16 13.41
N SER A 21 20.38 -6.77 12.25
CA SER A 21 20.48 -6.14 10.93
C SER A 21 19.13 -5.83 10.29
N VAL A 22 18.04 -5.87 11.06
CA VAL A 22 16.69 -5.63 10.52
C VAL A 22 15.88 -4.69 11.37
N ARG A 23 14.88 -4.09 10.73
CA ARG A 23 13.98 -3.16 11.37
C ARG A 23 12.75 -3.90 11.87
N LEU A 24 12.30 -3.55 13.07
CA LEU A 24 11.07 -4.05 13.64
C LEU A 24 10.02 -2.94 13.65
N VAL A 25 8.81 -3.26 13.22
CA VAL A 25 7.68 -2.33 13.15
C VAL A 25 6.47 -2.91 13.86
N LEU A 26 5.69 -2.01 14.48
CA LEU A 26 4.42 -2.35 15.09
C LEU A 26 3.31 -2.08 14.08
N VAL A 27 2.49 -3.08 13.81
CA VAL A 27 1.39 -3.03 12.85
C VAL A 27 0.09 -3.32 13.56
N VAL A 28 -0.92 -2.47 13.39
CA VAL A 28 -2.30 -2.74 13.83
C VAL A 28 -3.10 -3.20 12.63
N PRO A 29 -3.84 -4.32 12.70
CA PRO A 29 -4.71 -4.73 11.60
C PRO A 29 -5.72 -3.62 11.26
N GLU A 30 -5.98 -3.46 9.97
CA GLU A 30 -6.91 -2.46 9.44
C GLU A 30 -7.98 -3.17 8.63
N ASP A 31 -9.25 -2.88 8.93
CA ASP A 31 -10.38 -3.39 8.15
C ASP A 31 -10.37 -2.72 6.77
N ALA A 32 -10.36 -3.53 5.72
CA ALA A 32 -10.26 -3.01 4.35
C ALA A 32 -11.50 -2.22 3.92
N LEU A 33 -12.69 -2.54 4.44
CA LEU A 33 -13.96 -1.90 4.08
C LEU A 33 -14.17 -0.60 4.86
N THR A 34 -13.92 -0.61 6.16
CA THR A 34 -14.23 0.53 7.05
C THR A 34 -13.01 1.43 7.31
N GLY A 35 -11.80 0.92 7.11
CA GLY A 35 -10.55 1.60 7.49
C GLY A 35 -10.33 1.63 9.00
N GLU A 36 -11.17 0.94 9.79
CA GLU A 36 -11.01 0.91 11.24
C GLU A 36 -9.79 0.07 11.62
N MET A 37 -8.94 0.65 12.46
CA MET A 37 -7.81 -0.06 13.05
C MET A 37 -8.26 -0.82 14.29
N GLY A 38 -7.99 -2.12 14.35
CA GLY A 38 -8.43 -2.96 15.47
C GLY A 38 -7.80 -4.34 15.48
N GLY A 39 -8.00 -5.05 16.60
CA GLY A 39 -7.41 -6.37 16.82
C GLY A 39 -6.04 -6.33 17.50
N LEU A 40 -5.32 -7.46 17.44
CA LEU A 40 -4.04 -7.61 18.11
C LEU A 40 -2.93 -6.93 17.31
N THR A 41 -2.18 -6.05 17.98
CA THR A 41 -0.98 -5.44 17.42
C THR A 41 0.08 -6.51 17.15
N VAL A 42 0.71 -6.38 16.00
CA VAL A 42 1.67 -7.33 15.45
C VAL A 42 3.04 -6.70 15.42
N LEU A 43 4.03 -7.40 15.95
CA LEU A 43 5.43 -7.04 15.75
C LEU A 43 5.92 -7.76 14.49
N ALA A 44 6.29 -7.00 13.46
CA ALA A 44 6.74 -7.54 12.19
C ALA A 44 8.17 -7.07 11.86
N VAL A 45 8.91 -7.94 11.16
CA VAL A 45 10.18 -7.59 10.53
C VAL A 45 9.87 -6.79 9.26
N ASP A 46 10.42 -5.59 9.16
CA ASP A 46 10.25 -4.73 7.99
C ASP A 46 11.43 -4.90 7.03
N THR A 47 11.11 -5.44 5.85
CA THR A 47 12.08 -5.66 4.76
C THR A 47 11.96 -4.66 3.64
N VAL A 48 10.90 -3.83 3.66
CA VAL A 48 10.52 -2.95 2.55
C VAL A 48 10.71 -1.47 2.87
N GLY A 49 10.88 -1.11 4.14
CA GLY A 49 11.16 0.25 4.57
C GLY A 49 9.90 1.08 4.84
N SER A 50 8.88 0.47 5.43
CA SER A 50 7.63 1.12 5.82
C SER A 50 7.79 2.17 6.92
N GLY A 51 7.07 3.28 6.83
CA GLY A 51 7.00 4.35 7.84
C GLY A 51 5.72 4.29 8.69
N PRO A 52 5.68 4.97 9.85
CA PRO A 52 4.44 5.17 10.58
C PRO A 52 3.38 5.83 9.70
N GLY A 53 2.18 5.26 9.71
CA GLY A 53 1.06 5.68 8.87
C GLY A 53 0.94 4.90 7.56
N ASP A 54 1.97 4.14 7.14
CA ASP A 54 1.89 3.34 5.92
C ASP A 54 0.94 2.15 6.09
N MET A 55 0.14 1.90 5.07
CA MET A 55 -0.64 0.68 4.95
C MET A 55 0.25 -0.42 4.37
N VAL A 56 0.28 -1.58 5.02
CA VAL A 56 1.22 -2.65 4.72
C VAL A 56 0.54 -4.01 4.64
N LEU A 57 1.14 -4.91 3.87
CA LEU A 57 0.79 -6.31 3.82
C LEU A 57 1.75 -7.11 4.69
N VAL A 58 1.21 -7.83 5.67
CA VAL A 58 2.00 -8.65 6.61
C VAL A 58 1.73 -10.13 6.35
N VAL A 59 2.80 -10.92 6.24
CA VAL A 59 2.74 -12.39 6.19
C VAL A 59 3.05 -12.95 7.57
N TYR A 60 2.24 -13.91 8.03
CA TYR A 60 2.58 -14.76 9.15
C TYR A 60 3.17 -16.07 8.63
N GLU A 61 4.49 -16.11 8.50
CA GLU A 61 5.19 -17.30 8.06
C GLU A 61 6.60 -17.33 8.66
N GLY A 62 6.81 -18.28 9.58
CA GLY A 62 8.12 -18.49 10.20
C GLY A 62 9.20 -18.96 9.21
N SER A 63 8.83 -19.67 8.14
CA SER A 63 9.77 -20.05 7.06
C SER A 63 10.25 -18.84 6.27
N SER A 64 9.33 -17.95 5.85
CA SER A 64 9.68 -16.72 5.14
C SER A 64 10.56 -15.81 5.99
N SER A 65 10.25 -15.67 7.28
CA SER A 65 11.07 -14.90 8.22
C SER A 65 12.51 -15.44 8.32
N ARG A 66 12.69 -16.77 8.38
CA ARG A 66 14.01 -17.42 8.42
C ARG A 66 14.79 -17.28 7.11
N GLN A 67 14.11 -17.29 5.97
CA GLN A 67 14.72 -17.07 4.66
C GLN A 67 15.20 -15.63 4.50
N VAL A 68 14.33 -14.67 4.84
CA VAL A 68 14.63 -13.23 4.81
C VAL A 68 15.82 -12.89 5.71
N LEU A 69 15.84 -13.47 6.92
CA LEU A 69 16.88 -13.21 7.92
C LEU A 69 18.09 -14.14 7.79
N ALA A 70 18.12 -15.00 6.77
CA ALA A 70 19.18 -15.98 6.50
C ALA A 70 19.63 -16.81 7.72
N ASP A 71 18.76 -16.95 8.73
CA ASP A 71 19.03 -17.70 9.95
C ASP A 71 17.84 -18.64 10.24
N PRO A 72 18.03 -19.96 10.16
CA PRO A 72 16.99 -20.95 10.38
C PRO A 72 16.48 -20.98 11.83
N ARG A 73 17.14 -20.32 12.78
CA ARG A 73 16.71 -20.25 14.19
C ARG A 73 15.99 -18.95 14.53
N THR A 74 15.82 -18.07 13.55
CA THR A 74 15.13 -16.79 13.74
C THR A 74 13.75 -17.01 14.39
N PRO A 75 13.50 -16.39 15.56
CA PRO A 75 12.21 -16.49 16.26
C PRO A 75 11.26 -15.40 15.77
N ALA A 76 11.08 -15.27 14.45
CA ALA A 76 10.14 -14.34 13.83
C ALA A 76 9.09 -15.10 13.04
N GLU A 77 7.87 -14.59 13.09
CA GLU A 77 6.72 -15.15 12.39
C GLU A 77 6.07 -14.11 11.47
N ALA A 78 6.15 -12.82 11.79
CA ALA A 78 5.53 -11.77 10.99
C ALA A 78 6.57 -10.96 10.20
N VAL A 79 6.32 -10.77 8.90
CA VAL A 79 7.17 -9.97 8.00
C VAL A 79 6.29 -9.05 7.18
N VAL A 80 6.69 -7.79 7.07
CA VAL A 80 6.13 -6.85 6.08
C VAL A 80 6.70 -7.19 4.72
N VAL A 81 5.83 -7.56 3.79
CA VAL A 81 6.21 -7.95 2.42
C VAL A 81 5.93 -6.86 1.38
N GLY A 82 5.17 -5.82 1.74
CA GLY A 82 4.88 -4.72 0.82
C GLY A 82 4.12 -3.57 1.48
N ILE A 83 4.27 -2.38 0.89
CA ILE A 83 3.46 -1.19 1.16
C ILE A 83 2.31 -1.17 0.15
N VAL A 84 1.11 -0.84 0.62
CA VAL A 84 -0.11 -0.86 -0.18
C VAL A 84 -0.35 0.52 -0.78
N ASP A 85 -0.29 0.62 -2.11
CA ASP A 85 -0.56 1.87 -2.83
C ASP A 85 -2.07 2.12 -3.02
N ARG A 86 -2.85 1.06 -3.26
CA ARG A 86 -4.29 1.17 -3.57
C ARG A 86 -5.03 -0.12 -3.23
N LEU A 87 -6.25 0.05 -2.71
CA LEU A 87 -7.24 -1.01 -2.53
C LEU A 87 -8.45 -0.76 -3.44
N ASP A 88 -8.75 -1.69 -4.33
CA ASP A 88 -9.99 -1.68 -5.12
C ASP A 88 -10.96 -2.71 -4.54
N ILE A 89 -11.88 -2.25 -3.71
CA ILE A 89 -12.83 -3.10 -2.98
C ILE A 89 -14.21 -2.95 -3.58
N GLN A 90 -14.83 -4.08 -3.93
CA GLN A 90 -16.22 -4.12 -4.36
C GLN A 90 -17.11 -4.27 -3.13
N SER A 91 -18.07 -3.35 -2.95
CA SER A 91 -19.07 -3.49 -1.90
C SER A 91 -19.92 -4.75 -2.16
N PRO A 92 -20.13 -5.63 -1.17
CA PRO A 92 -21.01 -6.77 -1.33
C PRO A 92 -22.44 -6.27 -1.57
N GLY A 93 -22.88 -6.26 -2.83
CA GLY A 93 -24.20 -5.76 -3.26
C GLY A 93 -24.19 -4.87 -4.51
N ALA A 94 -23.02 -4.37 -4.95
CA ALA A 94 -22.93 -3.73 -6.26
C ALA A 94 -22.90 -4.81 -7.36
N PRO A 95 -23.65 -4.65 -8.47
CA PRO A 95 -23.52 -5.55 -9.61
C PRO A 95 -22.07 -5.47 -10.09
N VAL A 96 -21.37 -6.61 -10.02
CA VAL A 96 -19.99 -6.73 -10.50
C VAL A 96 -19.98 -6.26 -11.95
N PRO A 97 -19.26 -5.18 -12.30
CA PRO A 97 -19.11 -4.82 -13.70
C PRO A 97 -18.32 -5.95 -14.35
N VAL A 98 -19.03 -6.82 -15.06
CA VAL A 98 -18.44 -7.87 -15.89
C VAL A 98 -17.67 -7.12 -16.97
N SER A 99 -16.35 -7.04 -16.82
CA SER A 99 -15.48 -6.55 -17.87
C SER A 99 -15.48 -7.63 -18.97
N THR A 100 -16.43 -7.53 -19.89
CA THR A 100 -16.34 -8.24 -21.16
C THR A 100 -15.14 -7.65 -21.89
N SER A 101 -14.06 -8.43 -21.96
CA SER A 101 -12.95 -8.14 -22.86
C SER A 101 -13.48 -8.19 -24.30
N GLY A 102 -13.25 -7.11 -25.04
CA GLY A 102 -13.34 -7.08 -26.50
C GLY A 102 -14.63 -6.51 -27.09
N ALA A 103 -14.71 -5.19 -27.20
CA ALA A 103 -15.37 -4.54 -28.34
C ALA A 103 -14.76 -3.15 -28.55
N GLN A 104 -14.33 -2.93 -29.78
CA GLN A 104 -13.72 -1.72 -30.30
C GLN A 104 -14.72 -0.57 -30.25
N ASP A 105 -14.26 0.65 -29.97
CA ASP A 105 -14.77 1.82 -30.67
C ASP A 105 -13.65 2.86 -30.80
N GLU A 106 -13.07 2.91 -31.99
CA GLU A 106 -12.39 4.10 -32.50
C GLU A 106 -13.35 5.28 -32.37
N ALA A 107 -12.99 6.29 -31.59
CA ALA A 107 -13.60 7.60 -31.73
C ALA A 107 -13.02 8.27 -32.99
N PRO A 108 -13.82 8.65 -33.99
CA PRO A 108 -13.32 9.50 -35.06
C PRO A 108 -13.08 10.90 -34.49
N CYS A 109 -11.88 11.40 -34.74
CA CYS A 109 -11.49 12.79 -34.53
C CYS A 109 -12.33 13.71 -35.42
N ALA A 110 -13.48 14.16 -34.91
CA ALA A 110 -14.30 15.19 -35.54
C ALA A 110 -13.98 16.56 -34.91
N THR A 111 -12.89 17.17 -35.38
CA THR A 111 -12.63 18.60 -35.15
C THR A 111 -13.46 19.42 -36.13
N LYS A 112 -14.42 20.22 -35.63
CA LYS A 112 -14.84 21.50 -36.25
C LYS A 112 -15.76 22.29 -35.31
N ALA A 113 -15.24 23.39 -34.77
CA ALA A 113 -16.00 24.63 -34.56
C ALA A 113 -15.04 25.81 -34.43
N VAL A 114 -14.69 26.38 -35.57
CA VAL A 114 -14.14 27.74 -35.66
C VAL A 114 -15.31 28.70 -35.40
N SER A 115 -15.18 29.60 -34.44
CA SER A 115 -15.70 30.96 -34.64
C SER A 115 -14.88 32.00 -33.88
N ARG A 116 -14.41 32.96 -34.67
CA ARG A 116 -13.59 34.10 -34.30
C ARG A 116 -14.41 35.11 -33.49
N ARG A 117 -13.81 35.77 -32.50
CA ARG A 117 -13.81 37.24 -32.48
C ARG A 117 -12.67 37.84 -31.66
N ALA A 118 -11.97 38.74 -32.34
CA ALA A 118 -10.86 39.54 -31.88
C ALA A 118 -11.30 40.69 -30.97
N ARG A 119 -10.42 41.12 -30.04
CA ARG A 119 -9.77 42.46 -30.06
C ARG A 119 -8.86 42.66 -28.82
N ARG A 120 -7.55 42.61 -29.07
CA ARG A 120 -6.50 43.63 -28.76
C ARG A 120 -6.82 44.68 -27.68
N ALA A 121 -6.00 44.71 -26.62
CA ALA A 121 -5.46 45.90 -25.94
C ALA A 121 -4.44 45.42 -24.88
N SER A 122 -3.13 45.46 -25.16
CA SER A 122 -2.15 46.45 -24.66
C SER A 122 -1.59 46.15 -23.26
N ARG A 123 -0.27 46.35 -23.14
CA ARG A 123 0.68 45.85 -22.13
C ARG A 123 0.78 46.82 -20.90
N PRO A 124 1.70 46.65 -19.91
CA PRO A 124 1.51 46.74 -18.44
C PRO A 124 2.17 48.04 -17.87
N PRO A 125 2.79 48.15 -16.65
CA PRO A 125 2.78 47.37 -15.39
C PRO A 125 2.51 48.22 -14.12
N GLY A 126 2.55 47.59 -12.94
CA GLY A 126 2.68 48.20 -11.61
C GLY A 126 3.48 47.29 -10.69
#